data_AF-A0AAW9IE87-F1
#
_entry.id   AF-A0AAW9IE87-F1
#
_cell.length_a   1.000
_cell.length_b   1.000
_cell.length_c   1.000
_cell.angle_alpha   90.00
_cell.angle_beta   90.00
_cell.angle_gamma   90.00
#
_symmetry.space_group_name_H-M   'P 1'
#
loop_
_entity.id
_entity.type
_entity.pdbx_description
1 polymer ?
#
loop_
_entity_poly.entity_id
_entity_poly.type
_entity_poly.pdbx_seq_one_letter_code
_entity_poly.pdbx_strand_id
1 'polypeptide(L)' 'MQEILSLQKKIVPELVEVLEKRYNILRTIYYNQPIGRRVLANQLDLGERIVR' A
#
# COMPACT_ATOMS: atom_id res chain seq x y z
N MET A 1 9.10 4.35 14.85
CA MET A 1 8.06 4.04 13.84
C MET A 1 6.68 3.88 14.49
N GLN A 2 6.54 3.03 15.52
CA GLN A 2 5.26 2.80 16.20
C GLN A 2 4.65 4.06 16.82
N GLU A 3 5.47 4.97 17.37
CA GLU A 3 5.00 6.27 17.89
C GLU A 3 4.43 7.21 16.82
N ILE A 4 5.01 7.20 15.62
CA ILE A 4 4.52 8.03 14.50
C ILE A 4 3.18 7.49 13.99
N LEU A 5 3.05 6.17 13.87
CA LEU A 5 1.80 5.51 13.46
C LEU A 5 0.68 5.71 14.50
N SER A 6 1.01 5.62 15.80
CA SER A 6 0.02 5.84 16.86
C SER A 6 -0.42 7.31 16.93
N LEU A 7 0.49 8.26 16.67
CA LEU A 7 0.15 9.67 16.54
C LEU A 7 -0.72 9.94 15.30
N GLN A 8 -0.39 9.37 14.14
CA GLN A 8 -1.19 9.50 12.92
C GLN A 8 -2.61 8.94 13.11
N LYS A 9 -2.78 7.79 13.76
CA LYS A 9 -4.11 7.25 14.10
C LYS A 9 -4.96 8.21 14.95
N LYS A 10 -4.34 9.03 15.81
CA LYS A 10 -5.05 9.99 16.66
C LYS A 10 -5.44 11.27 15.93
N ILE A 11 -4.63 11.71 14.97
CA ILE A 11 -4.83 13.01 14.27
C ILE A 11 -5.59 12.81 12.95
N VAL A 12 -5.24 11.80 12.16
CA VAL A 12 -5.81 11.52 10.83
C VAL A 12 -5.98 10.00 10.62
N PRO A 13 -6.99 9.38 11.24
CA PRO A 13 -7.21 7.93 11.17
C PRO A 13 -7.46 7.44 9.74
N GLU A 14 -8.22 8.16 8.91
CA GLU A 14 -8.46 7.80 7.50
C GLU A 14 -7.20 7.69 6.64
N LEU A 15 -6.12 8.43 6.98
CA LEU A 15 -4.87 8.37 6.21
C LEU A 15 -4.15 7.03 6.41
N VAL A 16 -4.36 6.38 7.55
CA VAL A 16 -3.66 5.14 7.91
C VAL A 16 -4.01 4.02 6.94
N GLU A 17 -5.28 3.91 6.52
CA GLU A 17 -5.71 2.91 5.53
C GLU A 17 -5.06 3.16 4.15
N VAL A 18 -4.94 4.43 3.75
CA VAL A 18 -4.30 4.80 2.49
C VAL A 18 -2.80 4.47 2.53
N LEU A 19 -2.17 4.74 3.67
CA LEU A 19 -0.74 4.50 3.89
C LEU A 19 -0.44 3.00 3.87
N GLU A 20 -1.27 2.18 4.52
CA GLU A 20 -1.17 0.72 4.50
C GLU A 20 -1.33 0.15 3.09
N LYS A 21 -2.33 0.61 2.32
CA LYS A 21 -2.52 0.21 0.92
C LYS A 21 -1.28 0.54 0.07
N ARG A 22 -0.76 1.76 0.17
CA ARG A 22 0.43 2.20 -0.59
C ARG A 22 1.68 1.44 -0.18
N TYR A 23 1.85 1.19 1.11
CA TYR A 23 2.97 0.41 1.62
C TYR A 23 2.94 -1.02 1.06
N ASN A 24 1.77 -1.67 1.05
CA ASN A 24 1.62 -3.00 0.48
C ASN A 24 1.96 -3.04 -1.02
N ILE A 25 1.51 -2.05 -1.79
CA ILE A 25 1.87 -1.92 -3.22
C ILE A 25 3.39 -1.82 -3.40
N LEU A 26 4.02 -0.87 -2.70
CA LEU A 26 5.47 -0.62 -2.82
C LEU A 26 6.29 -1.82 -2.34
N ARG A 27 5.87 -2.48 -1.25
CA ARG A 27 6.52 -3.68 -0.72
C ARG A 27 6.47 -4.82 -1.73
N THR A 28 5.32 -5.05 -2.37
CA THR A 28 5.20 -6.10 -3.40
C THR A 28 6.04 -5.79 -4.62
N ILE A 29 6.13 -4.53 -5.05
CA ILE A 29 7.04 -4.11 -6.14
C ILE A 29 8.50 -4.41 -5.76
N TYR A 30 8.92 -4.04 -4.55
CA TYR A 30 10.30 -4.22 -4.07
C TYR A 30 10.78 -5.67 -4.19
N TYR A 31 9.92 -6.64 -3.83
CA TYR A 31 10.27 -8.06 -3.85
C TYR A 31 10.08 -8.75 -5.21
N ASN A 32 9.16 -8.27 -6.05
CA ASN A 32 8.77 -8.98 -7.28
C ASN A 32 9.19 -8.25 -8.57
N GLN A 33 9.95 -7.16 -8.47
CA GLN A 33 10.42 -6.45 -9.65
C GLN A 33 11.34 -7.32 -10.54
N PRO A 34 11.21 -7.22 -11.88
CA PRO A 34 10.27 -6.38 -12.62
C PRO A 34 8.85 -6.99 -12.65
N ILE A 35 7.84 -6.23 -12.17
CA ILE A 35 6.44 -6.66 -12.12
C ILE A 35 5.53 -5.72 -12.92
N GLY A 36 4.64 -6.29 -13.73
CA GLY A 36 3.63 -5.53 -14.48
C GLY A 36 2.41 -5.18 -13.63
N ARG A 37 1.76 -4.05 -13.91
CA ARG A 37 0.59 -3.54 -13.17
C ARG A 37 -0.53 -4.56 -13.00
N ARG A 38 -0.87 -5.30 -14.06
CA ARG A 38 -1.90 -6.35 -14.03
C ARG A 38 -1.57 -7.48 -13.07
N VAL A 39 -0.32 -7.93 -13.06
CA VAL A 39 0.16 -9.00 -12.18
C VAL A 39 0.21 -8.50 -10.72
N LEU A 40 0.66 -7.26 -10.52
CA LEU A 40 0.68 -6.61 -9.20
C LEU A 40 -0.73 -6.45 -8.62
N ALA A 41 -1.70 -6.04 -9.44
CA ALA A 41 -3.11 -5.91 -9.05
C ALA A 41 -3.70 -7.26 -8.64
N ASN A 42 -3.44 -8.32 -9.42
CA ASN A 42 -3.87 -9.68 -9.09
C ASN A 42 -3.23 -10.22 -7.80
N GLN A 43 -1.94 -9.93 -7.54
CA GLN A 43 -1.25 -10.35 -6.31
C GLN A 43 -1.79 -9.66 -5.05
N LEU A 44 -2.32 -8.44 -5.20
CA LEU A 44 -2.83 -7.64 -4.09
C LEU A 44 -4.35 -7.71 -3.94
N ASP A 45 -5.03 -8.50 -4.79
CA ASP A 45 -6.48 -8.53 -4.92
C ASP A 45 -7.10 -7.12 -5.08
N LEU A 46 -6.40 -6.27 -5.83
CA LEU A 46 -6.80 -4.91 -6.14
C LEU A 46 -7.23 -4.80 -7.59
N GLY A 47 -8.07 -3.81 -7.90
CA GLY A 47 -8.33 -3.42 -9.28
C GLY A 47 -7.10 -2.77 -9.90
N GLU A 48 -6.81 -3.04 -11.18
CA GLU A 48 -5.66 -2.46 -11.89
C GLU A 48 -5.66 -0.92 -11.87
N ARG A 49 -6.85 -0.29 -11.81
CA ARG A 49 -7.02 1.17 -11.67
C ARG A 49 -6.50 1.72 -10.34
N ILE A 50 -6.52 0.93 -9.26
CA ILE A 50 -6.04 1.32 -7.92
C ILE A 50 -4.51 1.31 -7.88
N VAL A 51 -3.89 0.45 -8.70
CA VAL A 51 -2.43 0.27 -8.81
C VAL A 51 -1.78 1.27 -9.78
N ARG A 52 -2.58 1.91 -10.65
CA ARG A 52 -2.12 2.93 -11.59
C ARG A 52 -1.74 4.23 -10.88
#